data_AF-A0A5M6IS21-F1
#
_entry.id   AF-A0A5M6IS21-F1
#
_cell.length_a   1.000
_cell.length_b   1.000
_cell.length_c   1.000
_cell.angle_alpha   90.00
_cell.angle_beta   90.00
_cell.angle_gamma   90.00
#
_symmetry.space_group_name_H-M   'P 1'
#
loop_
_entity.id
_entity.type
_entity.pdbx_description
1 polymer ?
#
loop_
_entity_poly.entity_id
_entity_poly.type
_entity_poly.pdbx_seq_one_letter_code
_entity_poly.pdbx_strand_id
1 'polypeptide(L)' 'MAYDSPTELLRRVEILKARANATRFLVRDGTLTPGDGVGRLAVLLWEATYVLQAAAQDHLE' A
#
# COMPACT_ATOMS: atom_id res chain seq x y z
N MET A 1 2.98 -11.95 9.54
CA MET A 1 4.10 -11.04 9.78
C MET A 1 3.56 -10.02 10.78
N ALA A 2 3.87 -10.16 12.06
CA ALA A 2 3.42 -9.19 13.07
C ALA A 2 4.20 -7.89 12.87
N TYR A 3 3.54 -6.73 12.97
CA TYR A 3 4.22 -5.45 12.90
C TYR A 3 4.72 -5.12 14.30
N ASP A 4 6.04 -5.03 14.47
CA ASP A 4 6.66 -4.94 15.81
C ASP A 4 6.41 -3.61 16.55
N SER A 5 5.75 -2.63 15.92
CA SER A 5 5.35 -1.37 16.58
C SER A 5 4.37 -0.53 15.75
N PRO A 6 3.62 0.39 16.40
CA PRO A 6 2.81 1.41 15.71
C PRO A 6 3.60 2.25 14.70
N THR A 7 4.89 2.48 14.96
CA THR A 7 5.79 3.20 14.05
C THR A 7 6.02 2.45 12.74
N GLU A 8 6.12 1.12 12.78
CA GLU A 8 6.28 0.31 11.57
C GLU A 8 4.98 0.30 10.74
N LEU A 9 3.81 0.24 11.38
CA LEU A 9 2.51 0.35 10.69
C LEU A 9 2.41 1.69 9.94
N LEU A 10 2.72 2.80 10.60
CA LEU A 10 2.72 4.13 9.97
C LEU A 10 3.71 4.21 8.80
N ARG A 11 4.91 3.64 8.96
CA ARG A 11 5.91 3.59 7.89
C ARG A 11 5.38 2.84 6.67
N ARG A 12 4.67 1.72 6.88
CA ARG A 12 4.07 0.92 5.80
C ARG A 12 2.97 1.67 5.06
N VAL A 13 2.12 2.40 5.79
CA VAL A 13 1.10 3.26 5.18
C VAL A 13 1.74 4.30 4.26
N GLU A 14 2.80 4.98 4.70
CA GLU A 14 3.49 5.97 3.88
C GLU A 14 4.17 5.35 2.64
N ILE A 15 4.76 4.16 2.77
CA ILE A 15 5.31 3.42 1.61
C ILE A 15 4.21 3.08 0.60
N LEU A 16 3.05 2.60 1.05
CA LEU A 16 1.93 2.26 0.17
C LEU A 16 1.38 3.51 -0.54
N LYS A 17 1.23 4.62 0.17
CA LYS A 17 0.83 5.91 -0.42
C LYS A 17 1.82 6.39 -1.48
N ALA A 18 3.12 6.33 -1.18
CA ALA A 18 4.17 6.71 -2.12
C ALA A 18 4.13 5.83 -3.38
N ARG A 19 3.99 4.51 -3.23
CA ARG A 19 3.88 3.57 -4.37
C ARG A 19 2.62 3.77 -5.20
N ALA A 20 1.48 4.09 -4.57
CA ALA A 20 0.25 4.41 -5.28
C ALA A 20 0.39 5.71 -6.09
N ASN A 21 0.97 6.75 -5.49
CA ASN A 21 1.25 8.02 -6.17
C ASN A 21 2.23 7.85 -7.33
N ALA A 22 3.31 7.08 -7.14
CA ALA A 22 4.25 6.76 -8.20
C ALA A 22 3.56 5.99 -9.33
N THR A 23 2.73 4.98 -9.02
CA THR A 23 1.98 4.23 -10.04
C THR A 23 1.07 5.16 -10.84
N ARG A 24 0.34 6.06 -10.16
CA ARG A 24 -0.52 7.06 -10.83
C ARG A 24 0.29 8.01 -11.72
N PHE A 25 1.45 8.44 -11.27
CA PHE A 25 2.35 9.29 -12.04
C PHE A 25 2.84 8.58 -13.31
N LEU A 26 3.33 7.34 -13.17
CA LEU A 26 3.83 6.52 -14.27
C LEU A 26 2.75 6.16 -15.31
N VAL A 27 1.48 6.06 -14.89
CA VAL A 27 0.37 5.92 -15.86
C VAL A 27 0.13 7.24 -16.60
N ARG A 28 0.23 8.37 -15.89
CA ARG A 28 -0.02 9.70 -16.47
C ARG A 28 1.06 10.12 -17.46
N ASP A 29 2.32 9.78 -17.20
CA ASP A 29 3.46 10.11 -18.07
C ASP A 29 3.62 9.12 -19.25
N GLY A 30 2.86 8.03 -19.27
CA GLY A 30 2.86 7.02 -20.33
C GLY A 30 3.90 5.91 -20.15
N THR A 31 4.68 5.90 -19.06
CA THR A 31 5.63 4.84 -18.73
C THR A 31 4.94 3.52 -18.43
N LEU A 32 3.76 3.56 -17.79
CA LEU A 32 2.90 2.40 -17.58
C LEU A 32 1.63 2.50 -18.40
N THR A 33 1.22 1.37 -18.97
CA THR A 33 -0.12 1.28 -19.56
C THR A 33 -1.17 1.39 -18.45
N PRO A 34 -2.40 1.85 -18.76
CA PRO A 34 -3.50 1.86 -17.78
C PRO A 34 -3.75 0.47 -17.17
N GLY A 35 -3.63 -0.61 -17.95
CA GLY A 35 -3.80 -1.98 -17.48
C GLY A 35 -2.76 -2.39 -16.45
N ASP A 36 -1.48 -2.12 -16.72
CA ASP A 36 -0.39 -2.39 -15.78
C ASP A 36 -0.52 -1.55 -14.51
N GLY A 37 -0.95 -0.30 -14.65
CA GLY A 37 -1.25 0.60 -13.55
C GLY A 37 -2.34 0.04 -12.63
N VAL A 38 -3.45 -0.43 -13.20
CA VAL A 38 -4.53 -1.08 -12.44
C VAL A 38 -4.04 -2.33 -11.73
N GLY A 39 -3.27 -3.20 -12.41
CA GLY A 39 -2.70 -4.40 -11.80
C GLY A 39 -1.81 -4.09 -10.59
N ARG A 40 -0.94 -3.07 -10.70
CA ARG A 40 -0.11 -2.60 -9.59
C ARG A 40 -0.94 -2.03 -8.44
N LEU A 41 -1.95 -1.23 -8.73
CA LEU A 41 -2.84 -0.67 -7.70
C LEU A 41 -3.64 -1.77 -6.98
N ALA A 42 -4.07 -2.82 -7.68
CA ALA A 42 -4.74 -3.96 -7.06
C ALA A 42 -3.84 -4.69 -6.04
N VAL A 43 -2.56 -4.89 -6.38
CA VAL A 43 -1.57 -5.45 -5.44
C VAL A 43 -1.38 -4.53 -4.22
N LEU A 44 -1.31 -3.22 -4.43
CA LEU A 44 -1.18 -2.26 -3.32
C LEU A 44 -2.41 -2.26 -2.39
N LEU A 45 -3.60 -2.43 -2.94
CA LEU A 45 -4.83 -2.58 -2.15
C LEU A 45 -4.79 -3.84 -1.29
N TRP A 46 -4.34 -4.96 -1.86
CA TRP A 46 -4.15 -6.20 -1.11
C TRP A 46 -3.13 -6.02 0.03
N GLU A 47 -1.98 -5.41 -0.23
CA GLU A 47 -1.01 -5.09 0.82
C GLU A 47 -1.59 -4.16 1.90
N ALA A 48 -2.40 -3.17 1.52
CA ALA A 48 -3.07 -2.29 2.46
C ALA A 48 -4.07 -3.04 3.37
N THR A 49 -4.77 -4.05 2.84
CA THR A 49 -5.67 -4.86 3.67
C THR A 49 -4.93 -5.62 4.77
N TYR A 50 -3.71 -6.11 4.52
CA TYR A 50 -2.89 -6.72 5.57
C TYR A 50 -2.46 -5.72 6.65
N VAL A 51 -2.06 -4.52 6.25
CA VAL A 51 -1.69 -3.45 7.20
C VAL A 51 -2.88 -3.08 8.08
N LEU A 52 -4.07 -2.94 7.49
CA LEU A 52 -5.30 -2.65 8.21
C LEU A 52 -5.70 -3.79 9.15
N GLN A 53 -5.57 -5.04 8.71
CA GLN A 53 -5.88 -6.20 9.53
C GLN A 53 -4.98 -6.25 10.77
N ALA A 54 -3.69 -6.00 10.62
CA ALA A 54 -2.78 -6.02 11.74
C ALA A 54 -3.00 -4.83 12.68
N ALA A 55 -3.25 -3.62 12.15
CA ALA A 55 -3.61 -2.47 12.98
C ALA A 55 -4.90 -2.73 13.78
N ALA A 56 -5.87 -3.45 13.19
CA ALA A 56 -7.08 -3.84 13.90
C ALA A 56 -6.83 -4.89 14.99
N GLN A 57 -5.90 -5.83 14.77
CA GLN A 57 -5.48 -6.80 15.78
C GLN A 57 -4.80 -6.10 16.97
N ASP A 58 -3.85 -5.20 16.71
CA ASP A 58 -3.17 -4.40 17.74
C ASP A 58 -4.12 -3.53 18.59
N HIS A 59 -5.30 -3.17 18.06
CA HIS A 59 -6.31 -2.39 18.80
C HIS A 59 -7.31 -3.23 19.61
N LEU A 60 -7.32 -4.55 19.42
CA LEU A 60 -8.21 -5.48 20.12
C LEU A 60 -7.50 -6.27 21.23
N GLU A 61 -6.17 -6.21 21.28
CA GLU A 61 -5.31 -6.78 22.33
C GLU A 61 -4.98 -5.75 23.43
#